data_AF-A0A521PWH4-F1
#
_entry.id   AF-A0A521PWH4-F1
#
_cell.length_a   1.000
_cell.length_b   1.000
_cell.length_c   1.000
_cell.angle_alpha   90.00
_cell.angle_beta   90.00
_cell.angle_gamma   90.00
#
_symmetry.space_group_name_H-M   'P 1'
#
loop_
_entity.id
_entity.type
_entity.pdbx_description
1 polymer ?
#
loop_
_entity_poly.entity_id
_entity_poly.type
_entity_poly.pdbx_seq_one_letter_code
_entity_poly.pdbx_strand_id
1 'polypeptide(L)'
;MILNLPTHKDFEDVSKQCLTQAFNLLYKVYDNYSEYDDDTVRAEVSIEQVWQHNSGTIRTSLILLHQGIETYMKSAICKTTPLLLIEKTRADWPTLPSRADKEFDSLYTISGEALLTTFCAVSEKKISEEFIDFIETVRQKRNEAIHGASKISIGVKELLDHILNAYTWCFGKDAWFLETRNFNYENPLFGYYDWDIEYADAYRHLDFALDILGKKKLNKYLKTEILGRAYFCPVCKRTIDGDFGYLESKWAFIKPNKPESTNIHCINCDAEFNVIRKDCIGEKCKGNVIHDYEGEETCLTCFEYQENE
;
A
#
# COMPACT_ATOMS: atom_id res chain seq x y z
N MET A 1 36.67 -17.66 1.40
CA MET A 1 35.56 -17.21 0.55
C MET A 1 34.52 -16.48 1.39
N ILE A 2 33.65 -15.69 0.75
CA ILE A 2 32.48 -15.10 1.43
C ILE A 2 31.30 -16.04 1.18
N LEU A 3 30.69 -16.51 2.26
CA LEU A 3 29.57 -17.45 2.22
C LEU A 3 28.24 -16.72 2.39
N ASN A 4 27.14 -17.38 2.01
CA ASN A 4 25.77 -16.91 2.19
C ASN A 4 25.53 -15.48 1.68
N LEU A 5 25.97 -15.21 0.45
CA LEU A 5 25.71 -13.93 -0.21
C LEU A 5 24.20 -13.74 -0.39
N PRO A 6 23.64 -12.60 0.06
CA PRO A 6 22.23 -12.32 -0.14
C PRO A 6 21.93 -12.14 -1.63
N THR A 7 20.74 -12.53 -2.01
CA THR A 7 20.15 -12.24 -3.32
C THR A 7 19.40 -10.91 -3.27
N HIS A 8 19.03 -10.38 -4.44
CA HIS A 8 18.17 -9.20 -4.49
C HIS A 8 16.80 -9.47 -3.84
N LYS A 9 16.30 -10.71 -3.91
CA LYS A 9 14.98 -11.08 -3.40
C LYS A 9 14.92 -11.01 -1.87
N ASP A 10 15.99 -11.43 -1.19
CA ASP A 10 16.06 -11.38 0.28
C ASP A 10 15.81 -9.96 0.80
N PHE A 11 16.39 -8.95 0.15
CA PHE A 11 16.16 -7.54 0.52
C PHE A 11 14.84 -6.96 -0.02
N GLU A 12 14.36 -7.45 -1.17
CA GLU A 12 13.08 -7.04 -1.73
C GLU A 12 11.92 -7.44 -0.82
N ASP A 13 11.95 -8.68 -0.33
CA ASP A 13 10.93 -9.22 0.57
C ASP A 13 10.93 -8.46 1.91
N VAL A 14 12.11 -8.15 2.47
CA VAL A 14 12.21 -7.31 3.68
C VAL A 14 11.68 -5.90 3.43
N SER A 15 11.91 -5.31 2.25
CA SER A 15 11.41 -3.99 1.89
C SER A 15 9.88 -3.96 1.89
N LYS A 16 9.25 -4.92 1.21
CA LYS A 16 7.80 -5.07 1.16
C LYS A 16 7.22 -5.30 2.56
N GLN A 17 7.81 -6.20 3.35
CA GLN A 17 7.38 -6.43 4.73
C GLN A 17 7.44 -5.15 5.58
N CYS A 18 8.54 -4.40 5.49
CA CYS A 18 8.69 -3.15 6.24
C CYS A 18 7.63 -2.11 5.84
N LEU A 19 7.40 -1.91 4.54
CA LEU A 19 6.40 -0.95 4.05
C LEU A 19 4.96 -1.40 4.36
N THR A 20 4.65 -2.70 4.24
CA THR A 20 3.35 -3.27 4.61
C THR A 20 3.09 -3.08 6.10
N GLN A 21 4.07 -3.37 6.95
CA GLN A 21 3.90 -3.18 8.39
C GLN A 21 3.78 -1.71 8.78
N ALA A 22 4.50 -0.81 8.12
CA ALA A 22 4.31 0.64 8.31
C ALA A 22 2.87 1.06 7.98
N PHE A 23 2.29 0.55 6.89
CA PHE A 23 0.89 0.79 6.54
C PHE A 23 -0.07 0.18 7.56
N ASN A 24 0.09 -1.11 7.87
CA ASN A 24 -0.81 -1.86 8.75
C ASN A 24 -0.85 -1.31 10.18
N LEU A 25 0.26 -0.78 10.68
CA LEU A 25 0.30 -0.10 11.98
C LEU A 25 -0.59 1.15 11.99
N LEU A 26 -0.60 1.94 10.92
CA LEU A 26 -1.49 3.09 10.81
C LEU A 26 -2.93 2.64 10.60
N TYR A 27 -3.16 1.69 9.68
CA TYR A 27 -4.48 1.15 9.41
C TYR A 27 -5.13 0.62 10.69
N LYS A 28 -4.42 -0.16 11.52
CA LYS A 28 -4.96 -0.71 12.77
C LYS A 28 -5.45 0.36 13.75
N VAL A 29 -4.75 1.49 13.85
CA VAL A 29 -5.21 2.59 14.72
C VAL A 29 -6.47 3.23 14.17
N TYR A 30 -6.55 3.40 12.86
CA TYR A 30 -7.75 3.91 12.18
C TYR A 30 -8.92 2.93 12.32
N ASP A 31 -8.71 1.64 12.01
CA ASP A 31 -9.73 0.60 12.03
C ASP A 31 -10.33 0.44 13.43
N ASN A 32 -9.47 0.37 14.45
CA ASN A 32 -9.92 0.36 15.85
C ASN A 32 -10.77 1.59 16.21
N TYR A 33 -10.50 2.77 15.64
CA TYR A 33 -11.32 3.96 15.89
C TYR A 33 -12.63 3.92 15.10
N SER A 34 -12.57 3.44 13.85
CA SER A 34 -13.70 3.33 12.95
C SER A 34 -14.73 2.31 13.43
N GLU A 35 -14.32 1.23 14.11
CA GLU A 35 -15.21 0.23 14.73
C GLU A 35 -16.15 0.82 15.80
N TYR A 36 -15.75 1.91 16.48
CA TYR A 36 -16.61 2.63 17.43
C TYR A 36 -17.56 3.59 16.70
N ASP A 37 -18.21 3.14 15.61
CA ASP A 37 -19.16 3.88 14.74
C ASP A 37 -20.47 4.29 15.45
N ASP A 38 -20.35 4.78 16.68
CA ASP A 38 -21.40 5.46 17.43
C ASP A 38 -21.11 6.96 17.33
N ASP A 39 -22.03 7.71 16.72
CA ASP A 39 -21.99 9.17 16.59
C ASP A 39 -21.72 9.86 17.93
N THR A 40 -22.11 9.24 19.04
CA THR A 40 -21.85 9.71 20.41
C THR A 40 -20.36 9.69 20.76
N VAL A 41 -19.65 8.61 20.42
CA VAL A 41 -18.21 8.45 20.74
C VAL A 41 -17.37 9.38 19.87
N ARG A 42 -17.70 9.52 18.59
CA ARG A 42 -16.98 10.42 17.66
C ARG A 42 -17.20 11.90 17.97
N ALA A 43 -18.33 12.26 18.58
CA ALA A 43 -18.57 13.62 19.07
C ALA A 43 -17.68 13.99 20.27
N GLU A 44 -17.29 13.00 21.09
CA GLU A 44 -16.50 13.21 22.31
C GLU A 44 -14.99 13.04 22.09
N VAL A 45 -14.58 12.13 21.20
CA VAL A 45 -13.18 11.80 20.93
C VAL A 45 -12.85 11.95 19.45
N SER A 46 -12.03 12.95 19.13
CA SER A 46 -11.58 13.18 17.77
C SER A 46 -10.48 12.20 17.36
N ILE A 47 -10.41 11.87 16.07
CA ILE A 47 -9.37 10.98 15.54
C ILE A 47 -7.96 11.55 15.77
N GLU A 48 -7.79 12.87 15.83
CA GLU A 48 -6.52 13.52 16.17
C GLU A 48 -6.06 13.19 17.59
N GLN A 49 -6.97 13.09 18.56
CA GLN A 49 -6.63 12.67 19.93
C GLN A 49 -6.15 11.21 19.94
N VAL A 50 -6.79 10.35 19.15
CA VAL A 50 -6.37 8.96 18.97
C VAL A 50 -4.98 8.89 18.34
N TRP A 51 -4.69 9.70 17.33
CA TRP A 51 -3.35 9.77 16.73
C TRP A 51 -2.28 10.30 17.69
N GLN A 52 -2.63 11.29 18.52
CA GLN A 52 -1.72 11.81 19.55
C GLN A 52 -1.39 10.73 20.59
N HIS A 53 -2.39 9.98 21.04
CA HIS A 53 -2.19 8.83 21.93
C HIS A 53 -1.30 7.77 21.28
N ASN A 54 -1.52 7.48 19.99
CA ASN A 54 -0.77 6.50 19.21
C ASN A 54 0.51 7.05 18.56
N SER A 55 1.11 8.12 19.12
CA SER A 55 2.33 8.72 18.58
C SER A 55 3.50 7.71 18.48
N GLY A 56 3.63 6.77 19.42
CA GLY A 56 4.62 5.68 19.33
C GLY A 56 4.46 4.82 18.06
N THR A 57 3.22 4.56 17.64
CA THR A 57 2.89 3.83 16.40
C THR A 57 3.33 4.61 15.17
N ILE A 58 3.13 5.93 15.17
CA ILE A 58 3.59 6.83 14.08
C ILE A 58 5.12 6.79 13.98
N ARG A 59 5.86 6.85 15.10
CA ARG A 59 7.33 6.74 15.10
C ARG A 59 7.80 5.41 14.53
N THR A 60 7.18 4.32 14.98
CA THR A 60 7.52 2.97 14.52
C THR A 60 7.28 2.82 13.02
N SER A 61 6.15 3.32 12.54
CA SER A 61 5.79 3.31 11.12
C SER A 61 6.78 4.13 10.27
N LEU A 62 7.28 5.27 10.76
CA LEU A 62 8.32 6.04 10.10
C LEU A 62 9.68 5.32 10.05
N ILE A 63 10.05 4.60 11.12
CA ILE A 63 11.27 3.78 11.15
C ILE A 63 11.17 2.66 10.11
N LEU A 64 10.03 1.98 10.04
CA LEU A 64 9.77 0.92 9.06
C LEU A 64 9.74 1.46 7.62
N LEU A 65 9.18 2.65 7.39
CA LEU A 65 9.24 3.33 6.09
C LEU A 65 10.70 3.55 5.65
N HIS A 66 11.53 4.12 6.52
CA HIS A 66 12.95 4.31 6.23
C HIS A 66 13.65 2.98 5.96
N GLN A 67 13.41 1.95 6.79
CA GLN A 67 13.99 0.62 6.62
C GLN A 67 13.57 -0.03 5.30
N GLY A 68 12.32 0.15 4.89
CA GLY A 68 11.78 -0.34 3.62
C GLY A 68 12.49 0.28 2.42
N ILE A 69 12.74 1.59 2.46
CA ILE A 69 13.49 2.31 1.41
C ILE A 69 14.96 1.83 1.37
N GLU A 70 15.61 1.71 2.53
CA GLU A 70 17.00 1.28 2.63
C GLU A 70 17.20 -0.15 2.08
N THR A 71 16.29 -1.05 2.41
CA THR A 71 16.33 -2.45 1.94
C THR A 71 16.00 -2.56 0.47
N TYR A 72 15.11 -1.72 -0.08
CA TYR A 72 14.94 -1.64 -1.54
C TYR A 72 16.23 -1.22 -2.25
N MET A 73 16.94 -0.20 -1.75
CA MET A 73 18.23 0.20 -2.34
C MET A 73 19.25 -0.95 -2.30
N LYS A 74 19.31 -1.70 -1.19
CA LYS A 74 20.15 -2.90 -1.07
C LYS A 74 19.76 -3.98 -2.10
N SER A 75 18.46 -4.23 -2.29
CA SER A 75 17.95 -5.14 -3.32
C SER A 75 18.42 -4.75 -4.71
N ALA A 76 18.27 -3.48 -5.08
CA ALA A 76 18.71 -2.96 -6.37
C ALA A 76 20.22 -3.12 -6.59
N ILE A 77 21.04 -2.87 -5.56
CA ILE A 77 22.49 -3.09 -5.62
C ILE A 77 22.83 -4.58 -5.80
N CYS A 78 22.13 -5.47 -5.08
CA CYS A 78 22.32 -6.91 -5.19
C CYS A 78 22.00 -7.48 -6.57
N LYS A 79 21.18 -6.80 -7.40
CA LYS A 79 20.99 -7.19 -8.81
C LYS A 79 22.27 -7.08 -9.62
N THR A 80 23.16 -6.16 -9.26
CA THR A 80 24.51 -6.07 -9.83
C THR A 80 25.45 -7.04 -9.11
N THR A 81 25.64 -6.86 -7.81
CA THR A 81 26.33 -7.82 -6.93
C THR A 81 26.17 -7.44 -5.46
N PRO A 82 25.92 -8.40 -4.55
CA PRO A 82 25.84 -8.13 -3.11
C PRO A 82 27.17 -7.66 -2.50
N LEU A 83 28.28 -7.87 -3.20
CA LEU A 83 29.62 -7.48 -2.74
C LEU A 83 29.81 -5.97 -2.65
N LEU A 84 29.00 -5.18 -3.37
CA LEU A 84 29.01 -3.70 -3.29
C LEU A 84 28.42 -3.17 -1.97
N LEU A 85 27.77 -4.02 -1.18
CA LEU A 85 27.25 -3.67 0.15
C LEU A 85 28.29 -3.80 1.26
N ILE A 86 29.52 -4.21 0.96
CA ILE A 86 30.61 -4.37 1.93
C ILE A 86 31.48 -3.10 1.91
N GLU A 87 31.60 -2.40 3.04
CA GLU A 87 32.34 -1.13 3.10
C GLU A 87 33.87 -1.32 3.21
N LYS A 88 34.34 -2.51 3.62
CA LYS A 88 35.77 -2.76 3.83
C LYS A 88 36.59 -2.78 2.55
N THR A 89 37.86 -2.39 2.69
CA THR A 89 38.84 -2.51 1.61
C THR A 89 38.93 -3.96 1.13
N ARG A 90 39.08 -4.16 -0.19
CA ARG A 90 39.16 -5.50 -0.80
C ARG A 90 40.31 -6.34 -0.21
N ALA A 91 41.32 -5.68 0.36
CA ALA A 91 42.43 -6.30 1.07
C ALA A 91 42.02 -7.07 2.33
N ASP A 92 40.83 -6.82 2.89
CA ASP A 92 40.30 -7.49 4.09
C ASP A 92 39.38 -8.68 3.77
N TRP A 93 39.06 -8.89 2.50
CA TRP A 93 38.14 -9.96 2.12
C TRP A 93 38.81 -11.33 2.23
N PRO A 94 38.09 -12.39 2.62
CA PRO A 94 38.61 -13.75 2.71
C PRO A 94 38.75 -14.40 1.32
N THR A 95 39.41 -13.73 0.38
CA THR A 95 39.52 -14.16 -1.04
C THR A 95 40.81 -14.91 -1.35
N LEU A 96 41.80 -14.88 -0.44
CA LEU A 96 43.05 -15.63 -0.58
C LEU A 96 42.92 -17.04 -0.01
N PRO A 97 43.55 -18.07 -0.61
CA PRO A 97 43.45 -19.46 -0.16
C PRO A 97 43.87 -19.71 1.30
N SER A 98 44.71 -18.85 1.87
CA SER A 98 45.18 -18.93 3.26
C SER A 98 44.23 -18.32 4.28
N ARG A 99 43.12 -17.70 3.84
CA ARG A 99 42.16 -17.02 4.73
C ARG A 99 40.92 -17.88 4.95
N ALA A 100 40.51 -17.99 6.20
CA ALA A 100 39.27 -18.66 6.57
C ALA A 100 38.06 -17.97 5.93
N ASP A 101 37.07 -18.77 5.57
CA ASP A 101 35.79 -18.31 5.06
C ASP A 101 35.09 -17.41 6.08
N LYS A 102 34.26 -16.48 5.59
CA LYS A 102 33.42 -15.62 6.43
C LYS A 102 32.00 -15.55 5.91
N GLU A 103 31.06 -15.50 6.83
CA GLU A 103 29.66 -15.20 6.55
C GLU A 103 29.50 -13.76 6.08
N PHE A 104 28.65 -13.51 5.08
CA PHE A 104 28.38 -12.16 4.60
C PHE A 104 27.90 -11.24 5.73
N ASP A 105 26.98 -11.71 6.58
CA ASP A 105 26.41 -10.94 7.69
C ASP A 105 27.42 -10.61 8.80
N SER A 106 28.61 -11.24 8.78
CA SER A 106 29.70 -10.91 9.71
C SER A 106 30.59 -9.77 9.20
N LEU A 107 30.37 -9.30 7.97
CA LEU A 107 31.14 -8.23 7.35
C LEU A 107 30.52 -6.86 7.64
N TYR A 108 31.36 -5.83 7.68
CA TYR A 108 30.89 -4.46 7.89
C TYR A 108 30.17 -3.98 6.63
N THR A 109 28.89 -3.66 6.77
CA THR A 109 28.02 -3.22 5.68
C THR A 109 28.15 -1.73 5.42
N ILE A 110 27.87 -1.35 4.19
CA ILE A 110 27.86 0.03 3.70
C ILE A 110 26.99 0.96 4.56
N SER A 111 27.54 2.14 4.87
CA SER A 111 26.84 3.23 5.53
C SER A 111 25.67 3.78 4.69
N GLY A 112 24.70 4.46 5.32
CA GLY A 112 23.52 4.98 4.62
C GLY A 112 23.85 5.99 3.51
N GLU A 113 24.87 6.82 3.67
CA GLU A 113 25.29 7.80 2.67
C GLU A 113 25.98 7.12 1.47
N ALA A 114 26.85 6.15 1.75
CA ALA A 114 27.49 5.34 0.71
C ALA A 114 26.47 4.44 0.00
N LEU A 115 25.42 3.99 0.70
CA LEU A 115 24.33 3.19 0.13
C LEU A 115 23.59 3.97 -0.96
N LEU A 116 23.16 5.20 -0.68
CA LEU A 116 22.46 6.05 -1.65
C LEU A 116 23.33 6.29 -2.89
N THR A 117 24.61 6.63 -2.69
CA THR A 117 25.56 6.86 -3.78
C THR A 117 25.74 5.61 -4.64
N THR A 118 25.91 4.45 -4.00
CA THR A 118 26.08 3.16 -4.68
C THR A 118 24.82 2.77 -5.43
N PHE A 119 23.65 2.96 -4.82
CA PHE A 119 22.35 2.75 -5.45
C PHE A 119 22.19 3.58 -6.72
N CYS A 120 22.50 4.87 -6.68
CA CYS A 120 22.46 5.75 -7.85
C CYS A 120 23.43 5.29 -8.96
N ALA A 121 24.61 4.77 -8.59
CA ALA A 121 25.63 4.33 -9.54
C ALA A 121 25.24 3.05 -10.29
N VAL A 122 24.43 2.18 -9.68
CA VAL A 122 24.04 0.88 -10.26
C VAL A 122 22.58 0.83 -10.73
N SER A 123 21.78 1.85 -10.44
CA SER A 123 20.37 1.89 -10.83
C SER A 123 20.21 1.94 -12.35
N GLU A 124 19.50 0.97 -12.90
CA GLU A 124 19.14 0.95 -14.34
C GLU A 124 18.17 2.07 -14.70
N LYS A 125 17.33 2.48 -13.75
CA LYS A 125 16.41 3.60 -13.91
C LYS A 125 17.13 4.90 -13.55
N LYS A 126 16.93 5.93 -14.38
CA LYS A 126 17.38 7.28 -14.05
C LYS A 126 16.67 7.74 -12.78
N ILE A 127 17.44 7.91 -11.71
CA ILE A 127 16.95 8.43 -10.44
C ILE A 127 16.74 9.94 -10.59
N SER A 128 15.56 10.44 -10.23
CA SER A 128 15.25 11.87 -10.25
C SER A 128 15.73 12.54 -8.97
N GLU A 129 16.02 13.85 -9.04
CA GLU A 129 16.31 14.67 -7.86
C GLU A 129 15.15 14.62 -6.84
N GLU A 130 13.90 14.64 -7.31
CA GLU A 130 12.72 14.49 -6.46
C GLU A 130 12.74 13.21 -5.62
N PHE A 131 13.23 12.10 -6.16
CA PHE A 131 13.33 10.85 -5.40
C PHE A 131 14.45 10.89 -4.37
N ILE A 132 15.58 11.51 -4.70
CA ILE A 132 16.68 11.72 -3.76
C ILE A 132 16.23 12.59 -2.58
N ASP A 133 15.57 13.70 -2.88
CA ASP A 133 15.03 14.62 -1.87
C ASP A 133 14.00 13.91 -0.97
N PHE A 134 13.19 13.02 -1.54
CA PHE A 134 12.26 12.19 -0.79
C PHE A 134 12.98 11.23 0.18
N ILE A 135 14.01 10.50 -0.27
CA ILE A 135 14.80 9.60 0.58
C ILE A 135 15.43 10.38 1.73
N GLU A 136 16.05 11.52 1.44
CA GLU A 136 16.70 12.35 2.44
C GLU A 136 15.70 12.94 3.44
N THR A 137 14.52 13.37 2.97
CA THR A 137 13.43 13.84 3.84
C THR A 137 13.00 12.76 4.83
N VAL A 138 12.83 11.51 4.36
CA VAL A 138 12.49 10.38 5.24
C VAL A 138 13.62 10.09 6.23
N ARG A 139 14.88 10.12 5.79
CA ARG A 139 16.07 9.94 6.65
C ARG A 139 16.12 10.96 7.77
N GLN A 140 15.95 12.24 7.44
CA GLN A 140 15.96 13.34 8.42
C GLN A 140 14.83 13.19 9.44
N LYS A 141 13.60 12.97 8.98
CA LYS A 141 12.44 12.77 9.87
C LYS A 141 12.62 11.56 10.79
N ARG A 142 13.19 10.46 10.26
CA ARG A 142 13.49 9.27 11.07
C ARG A 142 14.52 9.59 12.16
N ASN A 143 15.59 10.32 11.84
CA ASN A 143 16.58 10.73 12.82
C ASN A 143 15.98 11.62 13.91
N GLU A 144 15.12 12.57 13.53
CA GLU A 144 14.35 13.37 14.48
C GLU A 144 13.43 12.51 15.36
N ALA A 145 12.77 11.50 14.80
CA ALA A 145 11.88 10.63 15.57
C ALA A 145 12.62 9.70 16.55
N ILE A 146 13.87 9.31 16.26
CA ILE A 146 14.71 8.48 17.14
C ILE A 146 15.39 9.33 18.22
N HIS A 147 15.96 10.47 17.85
CA HIS A 147 16.78 11.28 18.77
C HIS A 147 16.01 12.43 19.43
N GLY A 148 14.85 12.82 18.89
CA GLY A 148 14.04 13.92 19.36
C GLY A 148 13.17 13.56 20.56
N ALA A 149 13.40 14.26 21.67
CA ALA A 149 12.84 13.94 22.99
C ALA A 149 11.34 14.23 23.19
N SER A 150 10.61 14.94 22.31
CA SER A 150 9.26 15.39 22.70
C SER A 150 8.18 15.58 21.63
N LYS A 151 8.47 15.74 20.32
CA LYS A 151 7.40 15.76 19.29
C LYS A 151 7.82 15.07 18.00
N ILE A 152 6.88 14.32 17.42
CA ILE A 152 7.00 13.75 16.07
C ILE A 152 6.74 14.88 15.08
N SER A 153 7.67 15.09 14.15
CA SER A 153 7.58 16.15 13.14
C SER A 153 6.72 15.79 11.93
N ILE A 154 6.26 14.53 11.85
CA ILE A 154 5.42 14.02 10.77
C ILE A 154 4.01 13.67 11.27
N GLY A 155 2.99 14.14 10.56
CA GLY A 155 1.60 13.75 10.79
C GLY A 155 1.21 12.49 10.01
N VAL A 156 0.13 11.81 10.40
CA VAL A 156 -0.35 10.57 9.74
C VAL A 156 -0.58 10.74 8.25
N LYS A 157 -1.18 11.86 7.83
CA LYS A 157 -1.44 12.14 6.41
C LYS A 157 -0.15 12.24 5.59
N GLU A 158 0.88 12.85 6.14
CA GLU A 158 2.18 12.97 5.48
C GLU A 158 2.90 11.61 5.49
N LEU A 159 2.84 10.87 6.60
CA LEU A 159 3.49 9.56 6.71
C LEU A 159 2.85 8.53 5.77
N LEU A 160 1.53 8.45 5.71
CA LEU A 160 0.82 7.55 4.79
C LEU A 160 1.14 7.89 3.33
N ASP A 161 1.21 9.18 3.00
CA ASP A 161 1.62 9.61 1.67
C ASP A 161 3.05 9.16 1.32
N HIS A 162 3.98 9.29 2.25
CA HIS A 162 5.35 8.81 2.06
C HIS A 162 5.42 7.29 1.91
N ILE A 163 4.62 6.52 2.67
CA ILE A 163 4.55 5.05 2.52
C ILE A 163 4.08 4.67 1.11
N LEU A 164 3.00 5.29 0.62
CA LEU A 164 2.44 5.01 -0.70
C LEU A 164 3.36 5.49 -1.83
N ASN A 165 4.05 6.61 -1.62
CA ASN A 165 5.08 7.10 -2.53
C ASN A 165 6.28 6.14 -2.61
N ALA A 166 6.76 5.63 -1.47
CA ALA A 166 7.83 4.64 -1.42
C ALA A 166 7.44 3.37 -2.19
N TYR A 167 6.24 2.84 -1.95
CA TYR A 167 5.70 1.72 -2.73
C TYR A 167 5.70 1.99 -4.24
N THR A 168 5.21 3.17 -4.63
CA THR A 168 5.06 3.53 -6.04
C THR A 168 6.41 3.66 -6.74
N TRP A 169 7.41 4.22 -6.07
CA TRP A 169 8.78 4.31 -6.59
C TRP A 169 9.46 2.95 -6.68
N CYS A 170 9.36 2.14 -5.62
CA CYS A 170 10.06 0.87 -5.51
C CYS A 170 9.44 -0.20 -6.42
N PHE A 171 8.11 -0.29 -6.43
CA PHE A 171 7.37 -1.43 -6.99
C PHE A 171 6.29 -1.04 -8.01
N GLY A 172 6.06 0.25 -8.20
CA GLY A 172 5.06 0.78 -9.14
C GLY A 172 3.69 1.02 -8.51
N LYS A 173 2.80 1.62 -9.31
CA LYS A 173 1.42 1.90 -8.91
C LYS A 173 0.66 0.61 -8.54
N ASP A 174 -0.29 0.75 -7.63
CA ASP A 174 -1.09 -0.31 -6.99
C ASP A 174 -0.33 -1.23 -6.04
N ALA A 175 1.01 -1.24 -6.05
CA ALA A 175 1.80 -2.17 -5.24
C ALA A 175 1.49 -2.07 -3.74
N TRP A 176 1.26 -0.87 -3.21
CA TRP A 176 0.90 -0.69 -1.80
C TRP A 176 -0.37 -1.47 -1.42
N PHE A 177 -1.36 -1.49 -2.30
CA PHE A 177 -2.63 -2.17 -2.05
C PHE A 177 -2.48 -3.68 -2.24
N LEU A 178 -1.80 -4.09 -3.32
CA LEU A 178 -1.55 -5.51 -3.59
C LEU A 178 -0.75 -6.17 -2.46
N GLU A 179 0.31 -5.53 -1.97
CA GLU A 179 1.19 -6.09 -0.94
C GLU A 179 0.50 -6.12 0.45
N THR A 180 -0.28 -5.08 0.80
CA THR A 180 -1.04 -5.09 2.07
C THR A 180 -2.19 -6.10 2.04
N ARG A 181 -2.80 -6.30 0.88
CA ARG A 181 -3.84 -7.31 0.65
C ARG A 181 -3.25 -8.73 0.70
N ASN A 182 -2.16 -8.99 -0.01
CA ASN A 182 -1.48 -10.28 -0.03
C ASN A 182 -0.95 -10.67 1.35
N PHE A 183 -0.47 -9.71 2.14
CA PHE A 183 -0.06 -9.97 3.52
C PHE A 183 -1.19 -10.58 4.37
N ASN A 184 -2.44 -10.15 4.15
CA ASN A 184 -3.58 -10.77 4.81
C ASN A 184 -3.85 -12.18 4.26
N TYR A 185 -3.68 -12.41 2.96
CA TYR A 185 -3.92 -13.71 2.31
C TYR A 185 -2.90 -14.78 2.69
N GLU A 186 -1.66 -14.37 2.97
CA GLU A 186 -0.59 -15.25 3.44
C GLU A 186 -0.74 -15.61 4.92
N ASN A 187 -1.66 -14.99 5.66
CA ASN A 187 -1.95 -15.36 7.03
C ASN A 187 -2.48 -16.81 7.07
N PRO A 188 -1.90 -17.72 7.90
CA PRO A 188 -2.39 -19.10 8.01
C PRO A 188 -3.85 -19.24 8.46
N LEU A 189 -4.45 -18.18 9.01
CA LEU A 189 -5.85 -18.12 9.41
C LEU A 189 -6.78 -17.59 8.31
N PHE A 190 -6.23 -17.12 7.19
CA PHE A 190 -7.03 -16.55 6.10
C PHE A 190 -7.90 -17.62 5.44
N GLY A 191 -9.16 -17.26 5.20
CA GLY A 191 -10.18 -18.15 4.64
C GLY A 191 -10.75 -19.16 5.64
N TYR A 192 -10.41 -19.02 6.93
CA TYR A 192 -11.03 -19.83 7.99
C TYR A 192 -12.51 -19.50 8.14
N TYR A 193 -12.89 -18.23 7.98
CA TYR A 193 -14.29 -17.82 8.06
C TYR A 193 -14.96 -17.96 6.70
N ASP A 194 -14.45 -17.23 5.70
CA ASP A 194 -14.92 -17.31 4.32
C ASP A 194 -13.88 -16.63 3.40
N TRP A 195 -13.39 -17.38 2.41
CA TRP A 195 -12.33 -16.91 1.52
C TRP A 195 -12.74 -15.68 0.70
N ASP A 196 -13.97 -15.66 0.18
CA ASP A 196 -14.42 -14.60 -0.73
C ASP A 196 -14.67 -13.30 0.05
N ILE A 197 -15.16 -13.42 1.28
CA ILE A 197 -15.44 -12.27 2.14
C ILE A 197 -14.16 -11.68 2.69
N GLU A 198 -13.26 -12.51 3.24
CA GLU A 198 -11.96 -12.04 3.70
C GLU A 198 -11.14 -11.44 2.53
N TYR A 199 -11.32 -11.96 1.30
CA TYR A 199 -10.75 -11.37 0.10
C TYR A 199 -11.35 -10.00 -0.19
N ALA A 200 -12.68 -9.87 -0.14
CA ALA A 200 -13.39 -8.64 -0.40
C ALA A 200 -13.11 -7.57 0.67
N ASP A 201 -12.91 -7.92 1.93
CA ASP A 201 -12.71 -7.01 3.08
C ASP A 201 -11.46 -6.12 2.97
N ALA A 202 -10.54 -6.45 2.06
CA ALA A 202 -9.41 -5.59 1.70
C ALA A 202 -9.82 -4.15 1.30
N TYR A 203 -11.10 -3.92 0.95
CA TYR A 203 -11.62 -2.59 0.65
C TYR A 203 -11.39 -1.59 1.79
N ARG A 204 -11.32 -2.06 3.04
CA ARG A 204 -11.07 -1.20 4.21
C ARG A 204 -9.71 -0.51 4.15
N HIS A 205 -8.70 -1.15 3.55
CA HIS A 205 -7.41 -0.50 3.32
C HIS A 205 -7.53 0.66 2.31
N LEU A 206 -8.40 0.53 1.31
CA LEU A 206 -8.68 1.59 0.34
C LEU A 206 -9.45 2.74 1.00
N ASP A 207 -10.45 2.44 1.83
CA ASP A 207 -11.22 3.44 2.59
C ASP A 207 -10.33 4.23 3.55
N PHE A 208 -9.49 3.54 4.32
CA PHE A 208 -8.49 4.17 5.16
C PHE A 208 -7.59 5.13 4.37
N ALA A 209 -7.06 4.68 3.23
CA ALA A 209 -6.21 5.53 2.41
C ALA A 209 -6.99 6.73 1.83
N LEU A 210 -8.26 6.54 1.47
CA LEU A 210 -9.14 7.59 0.96
C LEU A 210 -9.40 8.66 2.00
N ASP A 211 -9.74 8.27 3.22
CA ASP A 211 -10.11 9.17 4.31
C ASP A 211 -8.93 10.03 4.75
N ILE A 212 -7.74 9.43 4.86
CA ILE A 212 -6.55 10.15 5.30
C ILE A 212 -5.98 11.06 4.21
N LEU A 213 -5.85 10.56 2.98
CA LEU A 213 -5.16 11.30 1.91
C LEU A 213 -6.10 12.18 1.08
N GLY A 214 -7.35 11.74 0.93
CA GLY A 214 -8.29 12.26 -0.03
C GLY A 214 -8.05 11.74 -1.45
N LYS A 215 -9.14 11.70 -2.22
CA LYS A 215 -9.22 11.14 -3.58
C LYS A 215 -8.16 11.66 -4.55
N LYS A 216 -7.86 12.96 -4.53
CA LYS A 216 -6.88 13.59 -5.44
C LYS A 216 -5.47 13.06 -5.21
N LYS A 217 -5.07 12.84 -3.97
CA LYS A 217 -3.73 12.40 -3.62
C LYS A 217 -3.60 10.89 -3.83
N LEU A 218 -4.59 10.12 -3.38
CA LEU A 218 -4.66 8.67 -3.58
C LEU A 218 -4.58 8.28 -5.07
N ASN A 219 -5.22 9.04 -5.97
CA ASN A 219 -5.17 8.81 -7.42
C ASN A 219 -3.74 8.74 -8.00
N LYS A 220 -2.75 9.36 -7.36
CA LYS A 220 -1.36 9.32 -7.82
C LYS A 220 -0.75 7.92 -7.70
N TYR A 221 -1.22 7.13 -6.74
CA TYR A 221 -0.67 5.82 -6.37
C TYR A 221 -1.39 4.64 -7.01
N LEU A 222 -2.44 4.92 -7.79
CA LEU A 222 -3.26 3.93 -8.47
C LEU A 222 -3.10 4.03 -9.98
N LYS A 223 -3.20 2.90 -10.69
CA LYS A 223 -3.26 2.87 -12.16
C LYS A 223 -4.65 3.28 -12.65
N THR A 224 -5.69 2.85 -11.96
CA THR A 224 -7.08 3.24 -12.25
C THR A 224 -7.31 4.69 -11.87
N GLU A 225 -7.85 5.48 -12.80
CA GLU A 225 -8.25 6.86 -12.50
C GLU A 225 -9.48 6.85 -11.60
N ILE A 226 -9.30 7.30 -10.36
CA ILE A 226 -10.39 7.31 -9.37
C ILE A 226 -11.14 8.63 -9.36
N LEU A 227 -10.64 9.71 -9.97
CA LEU A 227 -11.24 11.05 -9.88
C LEU A 227 -12.70 11.12 -10.38
N GLY A 228 -13.10 10.22 -11.26
CA GLY A 228 -14.46 10.07 -11.77
C GLY A 228 -15.47 9.58 -10.72
N ARG A 229 -16.70 9.31 -11.18
CA ARG A 229 -17.74 8.73 -10.33
C ARG A 229 -17.35 7.30 -9.92
N ALA A 230 -17.50 7.01 -8.63
CA ALA A 230 -17.31 5.67 -8.09
C ALA A 230 -18.63 4.88 -8.13
N TYR A 231 -18.53 3.58 -8.36
CA TYR A 231 -19.64 2.65 -8.42
C TYR A 231 -19.38 1.47 -7.48
N PHE A 232 -20.45 0.76 -7.12
CA PHE A 232 -20.35 -0.53 -6.46
C PHE A 232 -19.71 -1.56 -7.39
N CYS A 233 -18.83 -2.37 -6.83
CA CYS A 233 -18.35 -3.57 -7.52
C CYS A 233 -19.45 -4.65 -7.44
N PRO A 234 -19.92 -5.21 -8.57
CA PRO A 234 -20.96 -6.23 -8.56
C PRO A 234 -20.56 -7.49 -7.77
N VAL A 235 -19.28 -7.85 -7.76
CA VAL A 235 -18.79 -9.01 -7.01
C VAL A 235 -18.62 -8.66 -5.53
N CYS A 236 -17.77 -7.69 -5.18
CA CYS A 236 -17.49 -7.39 -3.78
C CYS A 236 -18.75 -7.02 -2.98
N LYS A 237 -19.69 -6.28 -3.60
CA LYS A 237 -20.94 -5.89 -2.96
C LYS A 237 -21.85 -7.08 -2.68
N ARG A 238 -22.06 -7.98 -3.66
CA ARG A 238 -22.85 -9.22 -3.44
C ARG A 238 -22.20 -10.12 -2.39
N THR A 239 -20.89 -10.29 -2.46
CA THR A 239 -20.14 -11.13 -1.51
C THR A 239 -20.32 -10.64 -0.07
N ILE A 240 -20.20 -9.34 0.18
CA ILE A 240 -20.31 -8.79 1.55
C ILE A 240 -21.77 -8.67 2.01
N ASP A 241 -22.68 -8.22 1.14
CA ASP A 241 -24.11 -8.02 1.48
C ASP A 241 -24.89 -9.32 1.67
N GLY A 242 -24.41 -10.44 1.10
CA GLY A 242 -25.12 -11.71 1.16
C GLY A 242 -25.26 -12.22 2.60
N ASP A 243 -24.13 -12.52 3.23
CA ASP A 243 -24.13 -13.35 4.44
C ASP A 243 -23.50 -12.68 5.69
N PHE A 244 -22.76 -11.56 5.55
CA PHE A 244 -21.88 -11.09 6.62
C PHE A 244 -21.95 -9.60 6.96
N GLY A 245 -22.53 -8.76 6.10
CA GLY A 245 -22.58 -7.33 6.40
C GLY A 245 -23.26 -6.47 5.36
N TYR A 246 -22.80 -5.23 5.25
CA TYR A 246 -23.32 -4.24 4.32
C TYR A 246 -22.17 -3.38 3.81
N LEU A 247 -21.86 -3.48 2.51
CA LEU A 247 -20.75 -2.73 1.90
C LEU A 247 -21.25 -1.42 1.27
N GLU A 248 -20.90 -0.27 1.83
CA GLU A 248 -21.18 1.03 1.16
C GLU A 248 -20.05 1.54 0.27
N SER A 249 -18.87 0.93 0.39
CA SER A 249 -17.66 1.42 -0.27
C SER A 249 -17.68 1.15 -1.77
N LYS A 250 -17.37 2.19 -2.55
CA LYS A 250 -17.42 2.18 -4.02
C LYS A 250 -16.02 2.27 -4.59
N TRP A 251 -15.52 1.13 -5.05
CA TRP A 251 -14.16 0.99 -5.59
C TRP A 251 -14.12 0.57 -7.06
N ALA A 252 -15.26 0.62 -7.75
CA ALA A 252 -15.35 0.38 -9.19
C ALA A 252 -15.43 1.70 -9.98
N PHE A 253 -14.64 1.79 -11.07
CA PHE A 253 -14.50 2.99 -11.89
C PHE A 253 -14.51 2.67 -13.38
N ILE A 254 -15.19 3.49 -14.16
CA ILE A 254 -15.35 3.29 -15.61
C ILE A 254 -13.99 3.46 -16.32
N LYS A 255 -13.68 2.55 -17.25
CA LYS A 255 -12.38 2.47 -17.93
C LYS A 255 -12.57 2.30 -19.46
N PRO A 256 -12.14 3.26 -20.30
CA PRO A 256 -11.66 4.60 -19.93
C PRO A 256 -12.79 5.44 -19.33
N ASN A 257 -12.49 6.49 -18.55
CA ASN A 257 -13.49 7.36 -17.91
C ASN A 257 -14.23 8.25 -18.93
N LYS A 258 -15.12 7.64 -19.71
CA LYS A 258 -15.90 8.29 -20.77
C LYS A 258 -17.39 7.91 -20.69
N PRO A 259 -18.31 8.78 -21.15
CA PRO A 259 -19.75 8.54 -21.10
C PRO A 259 -20.25 7.31 -21.87
N GLU A 260 -19.50 6.82 -22.84
CA GLU A 260 -19.84 5.70 -23.71
C GLU A 260 -19.15 4.38 -23.31
N SER A 261 -18.27 4.41 -22.32
CA SER A 261 -17.51 3.23 -21.92
C SER A 261 -18.39 2.16 -21.32
N THR A 262 -18.17 0.93 -21.77
CA THR A 262 -18.92 -0.28 -21.39
C THR A 262 -18.10 -1.23 -20.52
N ASN A 263 -17.00 -0.75 -19.95
CA ASN A 263 -16.15 -1.52 -19.05
C ASN A 263 -15.91 -0.72 -17.76
N ILE A 264 -15.96 -1.42 -16.64
CA ILE A 264 -15.67 -0.91 -15.31
C ILE A 264 -14.61 -1.78 -14.64
N HIS A 265 -13.67 -1.17 -13.95
CA HIS A 265 -12.62 -1.86 -13.19
C HIS A 265 -12.79 -1.61 -11.69
N CYS A 266 -12.80 -2.68 -10.90
CA CYS A 266 -12.80 -2.60 -9.45
C CYS A 266 -11.37 -2.69 -8.90
N ILE A 267 -10.94 -1.68 -8.17
CA ILE A 267 -9.59 -1.66 -7.57
C ILE A 267 -9.46 -2.72 -6.46
N ASN A 268 -10.53 -2.98 -5.72
CA ASN A 268 -10.49 -3.90 -4.58
C ASN A 268 -10.21 -5.35 -5.00
N CYS A 269 -11.00 -5.87 -5.94
CA CYS A 269 -10.83 -7.23 -6.44
C CYS A 269 -9.95 -7.34 -7.68
N ASP A 270 -9.52 -6.21 -8.27
CA ASP A 270 -8.74 -6.12 -9.51
C ASP A 270 -9.45 -6.76 -10.73
N ALA A 271 -10.79 -6.82 -10.69
CA ALA A 271 -11.60 -7.41 -11.74
C ALA A 271 -12.22 -6.34 -12.66
N GLU A 272 -12.39 -6.69 -13.93
CA GLU A 272 -13.11 -5.89 -14.92
C GLU A 272 -14.47 -6.51 -15.23
N PHE A 273 -15.48 -5.66 -15.41
CA PHE A 273 -16.84 -6.06 -15.72
C PHE A 273 -17.38 -5.29 -16.91
N ASN A 274 -18.16 -5.97 -17.75
CA ASN A 274 -18.93 -5.31 -18.80
C ASN A 274 -20.16 -4.63 -18.18
N VAL A 275 -20.51 -3.46 -18.70
CA VAL A 275 -21.66 -2.69 -18.26
C VAL A 275 -22.48 -2.17 -19.43
N ILE A 276 -23.79 -2.11 -19.22
CA ILE A 276 -24.78 -1.56 -20.15
C ILE A 276 -25.03 -0.10 -19.76
N ARG A 277 -25.07 0.78 -20.76
CA ARG A 277 -25.36 2.21 -20.59
C ARG A 277 -26.86 2.44 -20.80
N LYS A 278 -27.61 2.39 -19.70
CA LYS A 278 -29.06 2.59 -19.64
C LYS A 278 -29.39 3.27 -18.31
N ASP A 279 -30.34 4.21 -18.33
CA ASP A 279 -30.75 4.93 -17.13
C ASP A 279 -31.36 3.96 -16.11
N CYS A 280 -31.02 4.17 -14.84
CA CYS A 280 -31.59 3.43 -13.73
C CYS A 280 -33.10 3.66 -13.64
N ILE A 281 -33.88 2.61 -13.42
CA ILE A 281 -35.34 2.72 -13.26
C ILE A 281 -35.75 3.33 -11.91
N GLY A 282 -34.85 3.28 -10.91
CA GLY A 282 -35.12 3.80 -9.57
C GLY A 282 -35.30 5.33 -9.56
N GLU A 283 -36.44 5.80 -9.07
CA GLU A 283 -36.86 7.22 -9.14
C GLU A 283 -35.82 8.22 -8.58
N LYS A 284 -35.06 7.80 -7.57
CA LYS A 284 -34.06 8.65 -6.89
C LYS A 284 -32.64 8.47 -7.44
N CYS A 285 -32.41 7.50 -8.31
CA CYS A 285 -31.08 7.14 -8.78
C CYS A 285 -30.81 7.70 -10.19
N LYS A 286 -29.88 8.66 -10.27
CA LYS A 286 -29.36 9.18 -11.57
C LYS A 286 -28.22 8.31 -12.11
N GLY A 287 -28.26 7.01 -11.87
CA GLY A 287 -27.26 6.06 -12.34
C GLY A 287 -27.54 5.66 -13.79
N ASN A 288 -26.50 5.35 -14.56
CA ASN A 288 -26.65 4.84 -15.92
C ASN A 288 -25.66 3.70 -16.26
N VAL A 289 -25.17 3.02 -15.22
CA VAL A 289 -24.17 1.96 -15.31
C VAL A 289 -24.79 0.71 -14.74
N ILE A 290 -25.20 -0.19 -15.63
CA ILE A 290 -25.92 -1.42 -15.28
C ILE A 290 -25.00 -2.61 -15.53
N HIS A 291 -24.91 -3.52 -14.57
CA HIS A 291 -24.26 -4.81 -14.75
C HIS A 291 -25.34 -5.87 -14.98
N ASP A 292 -25.18 -6.69 -16.00
CA ASP A 292 -26.04 -7.86 -16.25
C ASP A 292 -25.29 -9.12 -15.79
N TYR A 293 -25.88 -9.85 -14.83
CA TYR A 293 -25.40 -11.15 -14.41
C TYR A 293 -26.48 -12.20 -14.67
N GLU A 294 -26.28 -13.04 -15.68
CA GLU A 294 -27.22 -14.12 -16.05
C GLU A 294 -28.67 -13.67 -16.30
N GLY A 295 -28.86 -12.44 -16.81
CA GLY A 295 -30.18 -11.86 -17.07
C GLY A 295 -30.68 -10.93 -15.96
N GLU A 296 -29.99 -10.90 -14.81
CA GLU A 296 -30.30 -9.98 -13.72
C GLU A 296 -29.52 -8.67 -13.90
N GLU A 297 -30.22 -7.64 -14.37
CA GLU A 297 -29.69 -6.29 -14.49
C GLU A 297 -29.65 -5.58 -13.12
N THR A 298 -28.48 -5.14 -12.66
CA THR A 298 -28.30 -4.38 -11.42
C THR A 298 -27.65 -3.02 -11.70
N CYS A 299 -28.19 -1.93 -11.15
CA CYS A 299 -27.57 -0.61 -11.26
C CYS A 299 -26.37 -0.48 -10.33
N LEU A 300 -25.16 -0.28 -10.84
CA LEU A 300 -23.95 -0.16 -10.01
C LEU A 300 -23.86 1.15 -9.21
N THR A 301 -24.84 2.05 -9.33
CA THR A 301 -24.89 3.30 -8.54
C THR A 301 -25.63 3.11 -7.21
N CYS A 302 -26.84 2.54 -7.25
CA CYS A 302 -27.69 2.30 -6.07
C CYS A 302 -27.75 0.81 -5.66
N PHE A 303 -27.23 -0.08 -6.51
CA PHE A 303 -27.26 -1.53 -6.34
C PHE A 303 -28.66 -2.18 -6.38
N GLU A 304 -29.66 -1.49 -6.94
CA GLU A 304 -31.01 -2.03 -7.13
C GLU A 304 -31.13 -2.82 -8.44
N TYR A 305 -31.99 -3.85 -8.46
CA TYR A 305 -32.36 -4.57 -9.68
C TYR A 305 -33.13 -3.67 -10.66
N GLN A 306 -33.01 -3.96 -11.96
CA GLN A 306 -33.58 -3.16 -13.05
C GLN A 306 -34.72 -3.88 -13.78
N GLU A 307 -35.35 -4.85 -13.13
CA GLU A 307 -36.57 -5.49 -13.63
C GLU A 307 -37.72 -4.49 -13.60
N ASN A 308 -38.41 -4.34 -14.73
CA ASN A 308 -39.70 -3.68 -14.74
C ASN A 308 -40.73 -4.67 -14.17
N GLU A 309 -41.46 -4.29 -13.12
CA GLU A 309 -42.70 -4.97 -12.72
C GLU A 309 -43.69 -5.09 -13.89
#